data_AF-A0A1Y1NEL4-F1
#
_entry.id   AF-A0A1Y1NEL4-F1
#
_cell.length_a   1.000
_cell.length_b   1.000
_cell.length_c   1.000
_cell.angle_alpha   90.00
_cell.angle_beta   90.00
_cell.angle_gamma   90.00
#
_symmetry.space_group_name_H-M   'P 1'
#
loop_
_entity.id
_entity.type
_entity.pdbx_description
1 polymer ?
#
loop_
_entity_poly.entity_id
_entity_poly.type
_entity_poly.pdbx_seq_one_letter_code
_entity_poly.pdbx_strand_id
1 'polypeptide(L)'
;TYRDDILLLSPSSSVPYRRQAVTVISHEIGHQWFGNLVSPKWWDYIWLNEGFANYFENYLADKVEPDMDLWKRFIIFTGKNAMVYDGNPEYSRPMTFSVEEPYNIMP
;
A
#
# COMPACT_ATOMS: atom_id res chain seq x y z
N THR A 1 -8.73 -6.67 -8.00
CA THR A 1 -9.02 -6.46 -9.44
C THR A 1 -8.39 -5.16 -9.87
N TYR A 2 -8.12 -4.94 -11.15
CA TYR A 2 -7.45 -3.73 -11.61
C TYR A 2 -8.39 -2.84 -12.40
N ARG A 3 -8.14 -1.54 -12.35
CA ARG A 3 -8.62 -0.63 -13.39
C ARG A 3 -7.74 -0.79 -14.62
N ASP A 4 -8.33 -0.67 -15.80
CA ASP A 4 -7.62 -0.83 -17.08
C ASP A 4 -6.44 0.14 -17.21
N ASP A 5 -6.57 1.35 -16.65
CA ASP A 5 -5.54 2.39 -16.60
C ASP A 5 -4.36 2.08 -15.66
N ILE A 6 -4.32 0.90 -15.04
CA ILE A 6 -3.19 0.48 -14.20
C ILE A 6 -2.50 -0.72 -14.82
N LEU A 7 -3.27 -1.63 -15.43
CA LEU A 7 -2.74 -2.89 -15.93
C LEU A 7 -2.24 -2.81 -17.38
N LEU A 8 -2.87 -1.98 -18.22
CA LEU A 8 -2.54 -1.91 -19.64
C LEU A 8 -1.41 -0.89 -19.87
N LEU A 9 -0.17 -1.41 -19.89
CA LEU A 9 1.04 -0.67 -20.24
C LEU A 9 1.34 -0.79 -21.75
N SER A 10 1.76 0.31 -22.37
CA SER A 10 2.40 0.31 -23.68
C SER A 10 3.92 0.57 -23.53
N PRO A 11 4.74 0.23 -24.54
CA PRO A 11 6.15 0.63 -24.55
C PRO A 11 6.37 2.16 -24.48
N SER A 12 5.35 2.95 -24.84
CA SER A 12 5.37 4.41 -24.77
C SER A 12 4.80 4.98 -23.46
N SER A 13 4.36 4.11 -22.52
CA SER A 13 3.86 4.55 -21.23
C SER A 13 4.90 5.36 -20.46
N SER A 14 4.47 6.47 -19.88
CA SER A 14 5.34 7.37 -19.12
C SER A 14 5.90 6.67 -17.88
N VAL A 15 7.07 7.12 -17.41
CA VAL A 15 7.71 6.58 -16.20
C VAL A 15 6.79 6.62 -14.97
N PRO A 16 6.04 7.71 -14.68
CA PRO A 16 5.08 7.71 -13.57
C PRO A 16 4.01 6.62 -13.68
N TYR A 17 3.52 6.36 -14.89
CA TYR A 17 2.47 5.36 -15.13
C TYR A 17 3.02 3.94 -14.98
N ARG A 18 4.19 3.65 -15.56
CA ARG A 18 4.89 2.38 -15.33
C ARG A 18 5.17 2.13 -13.85
N ARG A 19 5.61 3.17 -13.13
CA ARG A 19 5.82 3.10 -11.68
C ARG A 19 4.53 2.75 -10.95
N GLN A 20 3.43 3.42 -11.26
CA GLN A 20 2.13 3.13 -10.64
C GLN A 20 1.69 1.68 -10.92
N ALA A 21 1.88 1.20 -12.14
CA ALA A 21 1.53 -0.16 -12.50
C ALA A 21 2.33 -1.20 -11.69
N VAL A 22 3.67 -1.08 -11.64
CA VAL A 22 4.50 -2.05 -10.90
C VAL A 22 4.23 -2.01 -9.40
N THR A 23 3.99 -0.84 -8.81
CA THR A 23 3.65 -0.74 -7.37
C THR A 23 2.29 -1.37 -7.11
N VAL A 24 1.24 -0.99 -7.83
CA VAL A 24 -0.11 -1.54 -7.60
C VAL A 24 -0.15 -3.05 -7.81
N ILE A 25 0.50 -3.57 -8.87
CA ILE A 25 0.60 -5.02 -9.06
C ILE A 25 1.31 -5.69 -7.88
N SER A 26 2.38 -5.09 -7.37
CA SER A 26 3.10 -5.61 -6.20
C SER A 26 2.27 -5.59 -4.91
N HIS A 27 1.43 -4.55 -4.71
CA HIS A 27 0.49 -4.44 -3.59
C HIS A 27 -0.53 -5.58 -3.59
N GLU A 28 -1.20 -5.79 -4.73
CA GLU A 28 -2.21 -6.84 -4.90
C GLU A 28 -1.62 -8.26 -4.85
N ILE A 29 -0.35 -8.42 -5.25
CA ILE A 29 0.41 -9.66 -5.04
C ILE A 29 0.69 -9.87 -3.55
N GLY A 30 1.06 -8.81 -2.82
CA GLY A 30 1.23 -8.86 -1.36
C GLY A 30 -0.02 -9.38 -0.64
N HIS A 31 -1.20 -8.96 -1.10
CA HIS A 31 -2.48 -9.43 -0.57
C HIS A 31 -2.71 -10.94 -0.69
N GLN A 32 -2.04 -11.62 -1.63
CA GLN A 32 -2.16 -13.09 -1.75
C GLN A 32 -1.66 -13.82 -0.51
N TRP A 33 -0.70 -13.25 0.23
CA TRP A 33 -0.25 -13.78 1.52
C TRP A 33 -0.93 -13.09 2.70
N PHE A 34 -0.93 -11.76 2.74
CA PHE A 34 -1.47 -10.97 3.84
C PHE A 34 -2.80 -10.35 3.43
N GLY A 35 -3.91 -10.94 3.88
CA GLY A 35 -5.24 -10.63 3.40
C GLY A 35 -5.99 -11.88 2.98
N ASN A 36 -5.40 -12.64 2.04
CA ASN A 36 -6.01 -13.86 1.51
C ASN A 36 -5.61 -15.12 2.29
N LEU A 37 -4.31 -15.44 2.38
CA LEU A 37 -3.84 -16.64 3.09
C LEU A 37 -3.92 -16.46 4.62
N VAL A 38 -3.49 -15.30 5.11
CA VAL A 38 -3.63 -14.90 6.52
C VAL A 38 -4.50 -13.64 6.56
N SER A 39 -5.75 -13.82 6.99
CA SER A 39 -6.73 -12.73 7.08
C SER A 39 -6.86 -12.23 8.52
N PRO A 40 -7.05 -10.91 8.74
CA PRO A 40 -7.35 -10.40 10.07
C PRO A 40 -8.68 -10.97 10.55
N LYS A 41 -8.75 -11.32 11.85
CA LYS A 41 -9.99 -11.84 12.46
C LYS A 41 -11.13 -10.82 12.42
N TRP A 42 -10.78 -9.53 12.50
CA TRP A 42 -11.72 -8.41 12.47
C TRP A 42 -11.03 -7.14 11.97
N TRP A 43 -11.81 -6.13 11.63
CA TRP A 43 -11.35 -4.89 11.02
C TRP A 43 -10.43 -4.05 11.90
N ASP A 44 -10.42 -4.29 13.22
CA ASP A 44 -9.48 -3.64 14.14
C ASP A 44 -8.01 -3.85 13.75
N TYR A 45 -7.74 -4.94 13.04
CA TYR A 45 -6.42 -5.35 12.59
C TYR A 45 -6.23 -5.16 11.08
N ILE A 46 -7.00 -4.28 10.44
CA ILE A 46 -6.92 -4.04 8.98
C ILE A 46 -5.51 -3.66 8.51
N TRP A 47 -4.70 -3.08 9.39
CA TRP A 47 -3.29 -2.79 9.11
C TRP A 47 -2.46 -4.05 8.77
N LEU A 48 -2.86 -5.24 9.23
CA LEU A 48 -2.22 -6.51 8.84
C LEU A 48 -2.42 -6.82 7.35
N ASN A 49 -3.50 -6.32 6.75
CA ASN A 49 -3.77 -6.47 5.34
C ASN A 49 -3.04 -5.37 4.54
N GLU A 50 -3.46 -4.12 4.75
CA GLU A 50 -3.00 -2.98 3.96
C GLU A 50 -1.56 -2.55 4.27
N GLY A 51 -1.12 -2.68 5.53
CA GLY A 51 0.22 -2.29 5.94
C GLY A 51 1.31 -3.21 5.36
N PHE A 52 1.08 -4.52 5.38
CA PHE A 52 1.98 -5.48 4.73
C PHE A 52 1.94 -5.35 3.21
N ALA A 53 0.75 -5.19 2.62
CA ALA A 53 0.63 -4.95 1.19
C ALA A 53 1.39 -3.68 0.77
N ASN A 54 1.29 -2.57 1.51
CA ASN A 54 2.03 -1.34 1.24
C ASN A 54 3.56 -1.47 1.43
N TYR A 55 4.01 -2.27 2.39
CA TYR A 55 5.42 -2.60 2.54
C TYR A 55 5.96 -3.38 1.33
N PHE A 56 5.25 -4.45 0.94
CA PHE A 56 5.65 -5.29 -0.19
C PHE A 56 5.45 -4.60 -1.54
N GLU A 57 4.49 -3.69 -1.66
CA GLU A 57 4.28 -2.81 -2.82
C GLU A 57 5.60 -2.17 -3.24
N ASN A 58 6.29 -1.53 -2.30
CA ASN A 58 7.50 -0.78 -2.60
C ASN A 58 8.75 -1.68 -2.56
N TYR A 59 8.81 -2.64 -1.63
CA TYR A 59 9.95 -3.56 -1.55
C TYR A 59 10.06 -4.45 -2.79
N LEU A 60 8.97 -5.10 -3.22
CA LEU A 60 9.00 -6.01 -4.37
C LEU A 60 9.14 -5.23 -5.68
N ALA A 61 8.45 -4.09 -5.83
CA ALA A 61 8.60 -3.29 -7.03
C ALA A 61 10.03 -2.79 -7.21
N ASP A 62 10.73 -2.40 -6.13
CA ASP A 62 12.15 -2.02 -6.17
C ASP A 62 13.05 -3.20 -6.57
N LYS A 63 12.70 -4.44 -6.18
CA LYS A 63 13.44 -5.63 -6.61
C LYS A 63 13.27 -5.95 -8.09
N VAL A 64 12.12 -5.65 -8.67
CA VAL A 64 11.82 -5.95 -10.08
C VAL A 64 12.28 -4.81 -11.00
N GLU A 65 12.17 -3.56 -10.56
CA GLU A 65 12.53 -2.35 -11.30
C GLU A 65 13.52 -1.49 -10.47
N PRO A 66 14.77 -1.96 -10.26
CA PRO A 66 15.73 -1.33 -9.34
C PRO A 66 16.14 0.09 -9.75
N ASP A 67 16.06 0.42 -11.04
CA ASP A 67 16.42 1.75 -11.56
C ASP A 67 15.39 2.84 -11.17
N MET A 68 14.26 2.47 -10.58
CA MET A 68 13.21 3.42 -10.18
C MET A 68 13.36 3.97 -8.74
N ASP A 69 14.30 3.45 -7.95
CA ASP A 69 14.57 3.85 -6.55
C ASP A 69 13.29 3.85 -5.67
N LEU A 70 12.43 2.85 -5.82
CA LEU A 70 11.09 2.83 -5.20
C LEU A 70 11.18 2.69 -3.69
N TRP A 71 12.12 1.88 -3.19
CA TRP A 71 12.31 1.72 -1.75
C TRP A 71 12.76 3.03 -1.08
N LYS A 72 13.67 3.75 -1.72
CA LYS A 72 14.12 5.06 -1.24
C LYS A 72 12.98 6.09 -1.26
N ARG A 73 12.16 6.09 -2.31
CA ARG A 73 10.96 6.92 -2.42
C ARG A 73 9.96 6.60 -1.30
N PHE A 74 9.71 5.32 -1.02
CA PHE A 74 8.82 4.89 0.05
C PHE A 74 9.24 5.45 1.42
N ILE A 75 10.52 5.32 1.78
CA ILE A 75 11.05 5.86 3.04
C ILE A 75 10.84 7.37 3.12
N ILE A 76 11.13 8.10 2.03
CA ILE A 76 11.08 9.56 2.02
C ILE A 76 9.65 10.09 1.99
N PHE A 77 8.78 9.55 1.12
CA PHE A 77 7.45 10.10 0.88
C PHE A 77 6.42 9.47 1.82
N THR A 78 6.30 8.14 1.82
CA THR A 78 5.33 7.44 2.66
C THR A 78 5.70 7.56 4.14
N GLY A 79 6.98 7.34 4.48
CA GLY A 79 7.46 7.46 5.85
C GLY A 79 7.29 8.87 6.42
N LYS A 80 7.67 9.92 5.66
CA LYS A 80 7.48 11.31 6.10
C LYS A 80 6.02 11.67 6.26
N ASN A 81 5.17 11.29 5.29
CA ASN A 81 3.74 11.58 5.38
C ASN A 81 3.13 10.88 6.61
N ALA A 82 3.46 9.61 6.85
CA ALA A 82 3.01 8.88 8.02
C ALA A 82 3.38 9.59 9.34
N MET A 83 4.63 10.07 9.48
CA MET A 83 5.05 10.83 10.66
C MET A 83 4.26 12.14 10.84
N VAL A 84 3.96 12.85 9.75
CA VAL A 84 3.18 14.09 9.80
C VAL A 84 1.73 13.81 10.22
N TYR A 85 1.11 12.78 9.66
CA TYR A 85 -0.25 12.38 10.03
C TYR A 85 -0.32 11.89 11.47
N ASP A 86 0.63 11.06 11.90
CA ASP A 86 0.67 10.51 13.26
C ASP A 86 0.93 11.59 14.32
N GLY A 87 1.64 12.65 13.96
CA GLY A 87 1.86 13.82 14.82
C GLY A 87 0.62 14.72 15.01
N ASN A 88 -0.49 14.47 14.30
CA ASN A 88 -1.70 15.27 14.42
C ASN A 88 -2.76 14.56 15.30
N PRO A 89 -3.06 15.08 16.50
CA PRO A 89 -4.00 14.45 17.42
C PRO A 89 -5.47 14.50 16.96
N GLU A 90 -5.83 15.33 15.97
CA GLU A 90 -7.21 15.40 15.48
C GLU A 90 -7.62 14.20 14.62
N TYR A 91 -6.66 13.59 13.91
CA TYR A 91 -6.95 12.48 12.98
C TYR A 91 -6.05 11.25 13.19
N SER A 92 -4.99 11.33 14.01
CA SER A 92 -4.18 10.16 14.33
C SER A 92 -4.96 9.17 15.20
N ARG A 93 -4.73 7.88 14.95
CA ARG A 93 -5.27 6.78 15.76
C ARG A 93 -4.22 5.66 15.86
N PRO A 94 -4.25 4.85 16.93
CA PRO A 94 -3.42 3.66 17.00
C PRO A 94 -3.70 2.73 15.81
N MET A 95 -2.67 2.00 15.36
CA MET A 95 -2.81 1.06 14.23
C MET A 95 -3.89 0.00 14.47
N THR A 96 -4.02 -0.47 15.72
CA THR A 96 -5.15 -1.30 16.15
C THR A 96 -6.23 -0.40 16.73
N PHE A 97 -7.36 -0.31 16.06
CA PHE A 97 -8.44 0.60 16.41
C PHE A 97 -9.78 -0.12 16.31
N SER A 98 -10.60 -0.04 17.35
CA SER A 98 -11.89 -0.73 17.40
C SER A 98 -12.84 -0.22 16.32
N VAL A 99 -13.30 -1.12 15.45
CA VAL A 99 -14.27 -0.85 14.38
C VAL A 99 -15.53 -1.67 14.67
N GLU A 100 -16.61 -1.02 15.10
CA GLU A 100 -17.87 -1.71 15.39
C GLU A 100 -18.64 -2.07 14.11
N GLU A 101 -18.66 -1.13 13.15
CA GLU A 101 -19.39 -1.27 11.89
C GLU A 101 -18.42 -1.21 10.70
N PRO A 102 -18.55 -2.10 9.70
CA PRO A 102 -17.66 -2.12 8.53
C PRO A 102 -17.60 -0.81 7.73
N TYR A 103 -18.57 0.09 7.88
CA TYR A 103 -18.49 1.42 7.26
C TYR A 103 -17.40 2.31 7.88
N ASN A 104 -16.94 2.02 9.10
CA ASN A 104 -15.97 2.83 9.84
C ASN A 104 -14.51 2.35 9.68
N ILE A 105 -14.23 1.47 8.71
CA ILE A 105 -12.88 0.86 8.51
C ILE A 105 -11.85 1.92 8.08
N MET A 106 -12.23 2.79 7.14
CA MET A 106 -11.39 3.87 6.61
C MET A 106 -12.10 5.21 6.84
N PRO A 107 -11.47 6.18 7.52
CA PRO A 107 -12.00 7.54 7.69
C PRO A 107 -12.04 8.32 6.37
#